data_AF-A0A5P1F7D7-F1
#
_entry.id   AF-A0A5P1F7D7-F1
#
_cell.length_a   1.000
_cell.length_b   1.000
_cell.length_c   1.000
_cell.angle_alpha   90.00
_cell.angle_beta   90.00
_cell.angle_gamma   90.00
#
_symmetry.space_group_name_H-M   'P 1'
#
loop_
_entity.id
_entity.type
_entity.pdbx_description
1 polymer ?
#
loop_
_entity_poly.entity_id
_entity_poly.type
_entity_poly.pdbx_seq_one_letter_code
_entity_poly.pdbx_strand_id
1 'polypeptide(L)'
;MVPRNPPPRSQLLSSGTLGLCLLLLMTMAVTMADGVRGQSASAFVQNAIYSNKITIFSKSYCPYCLRAKRVFSELHEKPFVVELDLRDDGSEIHSVLLDLVGRYTVPQVFVNGQHVGGSDDTTKAFSTGQLQKLLGKTQ
;
A
#
# COMPACT_ATOMS: atom_id res chain seq x y z
N MET A 1 -17.09 -55.07 -58.20
CA MET A 1 -17.13 -55.03 -56.72
C MET A 1 -16.28 -53.85 -56.27
N VAL A 2 -16.89 -52.80 -55.72
CA VAL A 2 -16.17 -51.61 -55.19
C VAL A 2 -16.11 -51.74 -53.67
N PRO A 3 -14.94 -51.61 -53.01
CA PRO A 3 -14.84 -51.70 -51.57
C PRO A 3 -15.46 -50.46 -50.92
N ARG A 4 -16.37 -50.66 -49.95
CA ARG A 4 -16.90 -49.58 -49.12
C ARG A 4 -15.95 -49.35 -47.95
N ASN A 5 -15.38 -48.15 -47.85
CA ASN A 5 -14.64 -47.73 -46.66
C ASN A 5 -15.63 -47.44 -45.50
N PRO A 6 -15.30 -47.84 -44.26
CA PRO A 6 -16.13 -47.54 -43.11
C PRO A 6 -16.03 -46.04 -42.73
N PRO A 7 -17.08 -45.46 -42.11
CA PRO A 7 -17.08 -44.07 -41.68
C PRO A 7 -16.08 -43.86 -40.52
N PRO A 8 -15.53 -42.64 -40.37
CA PRO A 8 -14.60 -42.34 -39.29
C PRO A 8 -15.32 -42.41 -37.94
N ARG A 9 -14.71 -43.10 -36.98
CA ARG A 9 -15.16 -43.08 -35.57
C ARG A 9 -15.04 -41.66 -35.03
N SER A 10 -16.18 -41.05 -34.72
CA SER A 10 -16.25 -39.81 -33.96
C SER A 10 -15.60 -40.05 -32.59
N GLN A 11 -14.42 -39.48 -32.37
CA GLN A 11 -13.84 -39.38 -31.03
C GLN A 11 -14.72 -38.44 -30.21
N LEU A 12 -15.38 -39.01 -29.21
CA LEU A 12 -16.16 -38.30 -28.22
C LEU A 12 -15.18 -37.48 -27.37
N LEU A 13 -15.06 -36.19 -27.66
CA LEU A 13 -14.26 -35.26 -26.86
C LEU A 13 -14.95 -35.11 -25.50
N SER A 14 -14.38 -35.72 -24.46
CA SER A 14 -14.85 -35.58 -23.07
C SER A 14 -14.77 -34.11 -22.64
N SER A 15 -15.89 -33.40 -22.70
CA SER A 15 -16.03 -31.96 -22.43
C SER A 15 -15.84 -31.54 -20.96
N GLY A 16 -15.37 -32.43 -20.08
CA GLY A 16 -15.26 -32.18 -18.64
C GLY A 16 -13.98 -31.48 -18.15
N THR A 17 -12.91 -31.44 -18.95
CA THR A 17 -11.60 -30.93 -18.49
C THR A 17 -11.34 -29.46 -18.81
N LEU A 18 -11.97 -28.89 -19.87
CA LEU A 18 -11.79 -27.47 -20.20
C LEU A 18 -12.33 -26.53 -19.11
N GLY A 19 -13.47 -26.88 -18.49
CA GLY A 19 -14.08 -26.07 -17.44
C GLY A 19 -13.24 -26.00 -16.15
N LEU A 20 -12.64 -27.12 -15.74
CA LEU A 20 -11.82 -27.18 -14.52
C LEU A 20 -10.45 -26.52 -14.72
N CYS A 21 -9.82 -26.69 -15.89
CA CYS A 21 -8.58 -25.97 -16.23
C CYS A 21 -8.81 -24.45 -16.29
N LEU A 22 -9.91 -23.98 -16.88
CA LEU A 22 -10.20 -22.55 -16.96
C LEU A 22 -10.45 -21.93 -15.57
N LEU A 23 -11.13 -22.65 -14.68
CA LEU A 23 -11.32 -22.22 -13.29
C LEU A 23 -9.99 -22.16 -12.52
N LEU A 24 -9.14 -23.18 -12.67
CA LEU A 24 -7.80 -23.23 -12.08
C LEU A 24 -6.92 -22.08 -12.59
N LEU A 25 -6.93 -21.80 -13.90
CA LEU A 25 -6.19 -20.69 -14.49
C LEU A 25 -6.66 -19.33 -13.97
N MET A 26 -7.98 -19.13 -13.79
CA MET A 26 -8.52 -17.91 -13.20
C MET A 26 -8.08 -17.72 -11.75
N THR A 27 -8.08 -18.78 -10.92
CA THR A 27 -7.60 -18.69 -9.53
C THR A 27 -6.11 -18.36 -9.43
N MET A 28 -5.28 -18.96 -10.30
CA MET A 28 -3.85 -18.64 -10.36
C MET A 28 -3.63 -17.19 -10.78
N ALA A 29 -4.32 -16.70 -11.82
CA ALA A 29 -4.20 -15.32 -12.29
C ALA A 29 -4.60 -14.29 -11.22
N VAL A 30 -5.68 -14.53 -10.45
CA VAL A 30 -6.10 -13.67 -9.34
C VAL A 30 -5.02 -13.62 -8.25
N THR A 31 -4.49 -14.78 -7.86
CA THR A 31 -3.45 -14.89 -6.82
C THR A 31 -2.17 -14.12 -7.18
N MET A 32 -1.75 -14.17 -8.45
CA MET A 32 -0.57 -13.41 -8.91
C MET A 32 -0.82 -11.90 -8.90
N ALA A 33 -2.02 -11.46 -9.26
CA ALA A 33 -2.37 -10.03 -9.30
C ALA A 33 -2.36 -9.40 -7.90
N ASP A 34 -2.80 -10.12 -6.87
CA ASP A 34 -2.72 -9.68 -5.47
C ASP A 34 -1.24 -9.51 -5.01
N GLY A 35 -0.37 -10.47 -5.38
CA GLY A 35 1.06 -10.39 -5.05
C GLY A 35 1.79 -9.20 -5.70
N VAL A 36 1.44 -8.87 -6.94
CA VAL A 36 2.02 -7.71 -7.65
C VAL A 36 1.56 -6.39 -7.05
N ARG A 37 0.27 -6.25 -6.70
CA ARG A 37 -0.26 -5.05 -6.00
C ARG A 37 0.45 -4.82 -4.66
N GLY A 38 0.62 -5.87 -3.87
CA GLY A 38 1.36 -5.80 -2.59
C GLY A 38 2.82 -5.36 -2.75
N GLN A 39 3.54 -5.87 -3.76
CA GLN A 39 4.91 -5.42 -4.05
C GLN A 39 4.97 -3.93 -4.44
N SER A 40 4.01 -3.47 -5.25
CA SER A 40 3.93 -2.06 -5.66
C SER A 40 3.68 -1.13 -4.47
N ALA A 41 2.75 -1.48 -3.58
CA ALA A 41 2.46 -0.69 -2.38
C ALA A 41 3.65 -0.62 -1.42
N SER A 42 4.35 -1.74 -1.21
CA SER A 42 5.57 -1.77 -0.38
C SER A 42 6.67 -0.87 -0.95
N ALA A 43 6.97 -0.98 -2.25
CA ALA A 43 7.94 -0.12 -2.91
C ALA A 43 7.57 1.37 -2.82
N PHE A 44 6.29 1.69 -3.01
CA PHE A 44 5.80 3.06 -2.85
C PHE A 44 6.02 3.59 -1.43
N VAL A 45 5.66 2.82 -0.40
CA VAL A 45 5.84 3.22 1.02
C VAL A 45 7.31 3.49 1.32
N GLN A 46 8.21 2.60 0.92
CA GLN A 46 9.65 2.77 1.13
C GLN A 46 10.17 4.03 0.43
N ASN A 47 9.79 4.24 -0.83
CA ASN A 47 10.17 5.43 -1.58
C ASN A 47 9.63 6.71 -0.95
N ALA A 48 8.36 6.71 -0.53
CA ALA A 48 7.76 7.85 0.15
C ALA A 48 8.51 8.19 1.44
N ILE A 49 8.89 7.20 2.25
CA ILE A 49 9.59 7.39 3.52
C ILE A 49 11.03 7.90 3.33
N TYR A 50 11.78 7.33 2.38
CA TYR A 50 13.21 7.61 2.24
C TYR A 50 13.58 8.68 1.22
N SER A 51 12.68 9.02 0.28
CA SER A 51 12.91 10.12 -0.69
C SER A 51 12.40 11.47 -0.21
N ASN A 52 11.72 11.53 0.93
CA ASN A 52 11.18 12.78 1.49
C ASN A 52 11.69 13.00 2.91
N LYS A 53 12.02 14.26 3.22
CA LYS A 53 12.44 14.66 4.57
C LYS A 53 11.35 14.39 5.62
N ILE A 54 10.09 14.61 5.26
CA ILE A 54 8.93 14.37 6.11
C ILE A 54 7.85 13.69 5.26
N THR A 55 7.32 12.59 5.75
CA THR A 55 6.23 11.85 5.12
C THR A 55 5.10 11.64 6.09
N ILE A 56 3.87 11.91 5.66
CA ILE A 56 2.66 11.70 6.46
C ILE A 56 1.69 10.86 5.65
N PHE A 57 1.49 9.61 6.08
CA PHE A 57 0.37 8.80 5.61
C PHE A 57 -0.87 9.22 6.38
N SER A 58 -1.92 9.57 5.66
CA SER A 58 -3.04 10.38 6.14
C SER A 58 -4.37 9.89 5.55
N LYS A 59 -5.47 10.45 6.06
CA LYS A 59 -6.74 10.49 5.34
C LYS A 59 -7.29 11.92 5.32
N SER A 60 -7.90 12.32 4.21
CA SER A 60 -8.29 13.71 3.95
C SER A 60 -9.28 14.27 4.97
N TYR A 61 -10.19 13.41 5.45
CA TYR A 61 -11.22 13.75 6.44
C TYR A 61 -10.77 13.60 7.90
N CYS A 62 -9.57 13.10 8.17
CA CYS A 62 -9.17 12.70 9.52
C CYS A 62 -8.70 13.91 10.37
N PRO A 63 -9.36 14.22 11.50
CA PRO A 63 -8.97 15.37 12.33
C PRO A 63 -7.59 15.18 12.97
N TYR A 64 -7.21 13.95 13.32
CA TYR A 64 -5.87 13.63 13.83
C TYR A 64 -4.77 13.90 12.81
N CYS A 65 -5.05 13.64 11.53
CA CYS A 65 -4.12 13.96 10.44
C CYS A 65 -3.96 15.46 10.27
N LEU A 66 -5.05 16.23 10.37
CA LEU A 66 -4.99 17.70 10.33
C LEU A 66 -4.13 18.27 11.46
N ARG A 67 -4.26 17.74 12.68
CA ARG A 67 -3.42 18.17 13.82
C ARG A 67 -1.94 17.89 13.55
N ALA A 68 -1.58 16.70 13.07
CA ALA A 68 -0.19 16.37 12.74
C ALA A 68 0.37 17.27 11.63
N LYS A 69 -0.41 17.55 10.58
CA LYS A 69 0.00 18.49 9.50
C LYS A 69 0.22 19.91 10.02
N ARG A 70 -0.62 20.38 10.95
CA ARG A 70 -0.47 21.71 11.57
C ARG A 70 0.85 21.86 12.31
N VAL A 71 1.32 20.84 13.03
CA VAL A 71 2.64 20.86 13.70
C VAL A 71 3.75 21.21 12.72
N PHE A 72 3.77 20.58 11.53
CA PHE A 72 4.79 20.90 10.52
C PHE A 72 4.58 22.26 9.88
N SER A 73 3.33 22.73 9.75
CA SER A 73 3.05 24.10 9.34
C SER A 73 3.62 25.13 10.31
N GLU A 74 3.51 24.90 11.62
CA GLU A 74 4.11 25.78 12.65
C GLU A 74 5.64 25.80 12.58
N LEU A 75 6.24 24.67 12.21
CA LEU A 75 7.67 24.55 11.94
C LEU A 75 8.11 25.10 10.57
N HIS A 76 7.19 25.66 9.78
CA HIS A 76 7.42 26.12 8.41
C HIS A 76 8.00 25.02 7.51
N GLU A 77 7.58 23.78 7.74
CA GLU A 77 7.95 22.61 6.97
C GLU A 77 6.82 22.18 6.03
N LYS A 78 7.20 21.58 4.89
CA LYS A 78 6.27 21.05 3.90
C LYS A 78 6.40 19.53 3.80
N PRO A 79 5.53 18.76 4.47
CA PRO A 79 5.52 17.31 4.37
C PRO A 79 5.08 16.81 2.99
N PHE A 80 5.61 15.66 2.59
CA PHE A 80 4.98 14.83 1.56
C PHE A 80 3.80 14.08 2.20
N VAL A 81 2.58 14.37 1.74
CA VAL A 81 1.35 13.81 2.31
C VAL A 81 0.75 12.79 1.35
N VAL A 82 0.46 11.60 1.87
CA VAL A 82 -0.24 10.54 1.14
C VAL A 82 -1.63 10.38 1.75
N GLU A 83 -2.65 10.85 1.04
CA GLU A 83 -4.06 10.66 1.43
C GLU A 83 -4.55 9.30 0.97
N LEU A 84 -4.58 8.32 1.88
CA LEU A 84 -4.90 6.93 1.56
C LEU A 84 -6.33 6.75 1.07
N ASP A 85 -7.26 7.59 1.52
CA ASP A 85 -8.66 7.57 1.10
C ASP A 85 -8.87 8.10 -0.33
N LEU A 86 -7.87 8.73 -0.93
CA LEU A 86 -7.92 9.27 -2.29
C LEU A 86 -7.08 8.45 -3.30
N ARG A 87 -6.64 7.26 -2.89
CA ARG A 87 -5.82 6.35 -3.70
C ARG A 87 -6.49 5.00 -3.86
N ASP A 88 -6.41 4.44 -5.07
CA ASP A 88 -6.95 3.11 -5.36
C ASP A 88 -6.23 2.00 -4.58
N ASP A 89 -4.93 2.17 -4.31
CA ASP A 89 -4.08 1.24 -3.54
C ASP A 89 -3.96 1.62 -2.05
N GLY A 90 -4.85 2.48 -1.56
CA GLY A 90 -4.78 3.02 -0.20
C GLY A 90 -4.88 1.93 0.88
N SER A 91 -5.65 0.87 0.64
CA SER A 91 -5.80 -0.26 1.57
C SER A 91 -4.52 -1.09 1.67
N GLU A 92 -3.88 -1.36 0.54
CA GLU A 92 -2.62 -2.09 0.44
C GLU A 92 -1.49 -1.32 1.11
N ILE A 93 -1.40 -0.01 0.87
CA ILE A 93 -0.46 0.86 1.57
C ILE A 93 -0.72 0.81 3.08
N HIS A 94 -1.98 0.82 3.50
CA HIS A 94 -2.32 0.77 4.93
C HIS A 94 -1.91 -0.56 5.59
N SER A 95 -2.07 -1.68 4.87
CA SER A 95 -1.58 -2.99 5.32
C SER A 95 -0.05 -3.02 5.42
N VAL A 96 0.67 -2.46 4.44
CA VAL A 96 2.13 -2.33 4.53
C VAL A 96 2.55 -1.51 5.74
N LEU A 97 1.84 -0.42 6.06
CA LEU A 97 2.12 0.38 7.26
C LEU A 97 1.89 -0.41 8.54
N LEU A 98 0.81 -1.21 8.61
CA LEU A 98 0.59 -2.11 9.74
C LEU A 98 1.74 -3.10 9.91
N ASP A 99 2.21 -3.72 8.84
CA ASP A 99 3.35 -4.64 8.90
C ASP A 99 4.65 -3.93 9.32
N LEU A 100 4.86 -2.70 8.84
CA LEU A 100 6.07 -1.92 9.08
C LEU A 100 6.16 -1.34 10.50
N VAL A 101 5.06 -0.81 11.03
CA VAL A 101 5.07 -0.08 12.32
C VAL A 101 4.12 -0.64 13.38
N GLY A 102 3.41 -1.73 13.07
CA GLY A 102 2.50 -2.40 14.00
C GLY A 102 1.20 -1.63 14.28
N ARG A 103 0.84 -0.63 13.46
CA ARG A 103 -0.34 0.22 13.67
C ARG A 103 -1.11 0.47 12.38
N TYR A 104 -2.42 0.22 12.41
CA TYR A 104 -3.36 0.44 11.30
C TYR A 104 -4.13 1.78 11.43
N THR A 105 -3.59 2.76 12.16
CA THR A 105 -4.25 4.06 12.36
C THR A 105 -3.54 5.13 11.55
N VAL A 106 -4.27 6.13 11.05
CA VAL A 106 -3.68 7.36 10.52
C VAL A 106 -3.79 8.50 11.56
N PRO A 107 -2.84 9.45 11.60
CA PRO A 107 -1.67 9.55 10.72
C PRO A 107 -0.55 8.56 11.09
N GLN A 108 0.32 8.25 10.14
CA GLN A 108 1.66 7.69 10.40
C GLN A 108 2.71 8.67 9.87
N VAL A 109 3.52 9.21 10.77
CA VAL A 109 4.49 10.27 10.50
C VAL A 109 5.91 9.71 10.51
N PHE A 110 6.67 10.06 9.48
CA PHE A 110 8.08 9.75 9.35
C PHE A 110 8.88 11.04 9.11
N VAL A 111 10.08 11.12 9.70
CA VAL A 111 11.02 12.23 9.51
C VAL A 111 12.40 11.63 9.26
N ASN A 112 13.03 11.97 8.13
CA ASN A 112 14.33 11.44 7.71
C ASN A 112 14.39 9.90 7.79
N GLY A 113 13.34 9.22 7.32
CA GLY A 113 13.21 7.77 7.39
C GLY A 113 12.83 7.20 8.77
N GLN A 114 12.93 7.98 9.84
CA GLN A 114 12.57 7.53 11.19
C GLN A 114 11.07 7.66 11.45
N HIS A 115 10.44 6.59 11.95
CA HIS A 115 9.06 6.62 12.40
C HIS A 115 8.91 7.44 13.69
N VAL A 116 8.04 8.45 13.64
CA VAL A 116 7.70 9.32 14.78
C VAL A 116 6.46 8.78 15.51
N GLY A 117 5.48 8.27 14.77
CA GLY A 117 4.23 7.74 15.32
C GLY A 117 2.98 8.43 14.77
N GLY A 118 1.95 8.51 15.61
CA GLY A 118 0.67 9.12 15.28
C GLY A 118 0.59 10.62 15.60
N SER A 119 -0.64 11.15 15.69
CA SER A 119 -0.85 12.57 16.01
C SER A 119 -0.28 12.94 17.38
N ASP A 120 -0.56 12.14 18.41
CA ASP A 120 -0.16 12.46 19.78
C ASP A 120 1.37 12.34 19.95
N ASP A 121 1.97 11.32 19.34
CA ASP A 121 3.42 11.14 19.29
C ASP A 121 4.10 12.34 18.61
N THR A 122 3.53 12.81 17.49
CA THR A 122 4.04 13.98 16.74
C THR A 122 3.93 15.27 17.56
N THR A 123 2.78 15.53 18.20
CA THR A 123 2.59 16.71 19.06
C THR A 123 3.54 16.68 20.26
N LYS A 124 3.73 15.50 20.88
CA LYS A 124 4.70 15.33 21.98
C LYS A 124 6.14 15.57 21.51
N ALA A 125 6.53 15.04 20.35
CA ALA A 125 7.87 15.27 19.80
C ALA A 125 8.11 16.76 19.51
N PHE A 126 7.09 17.48 19.05
CA PHE A 126 7.16 18.92 18.83
C PHE A 126 7.30 19.72 20.13
N SER A 127 6.47 19.43 21.14
CA SER A 127 6.50 20.15 22.42
C SER A 127 7.78 19.90 23.22
N THR A 128 8.41 18.74 23.04
CA THR A 128 9.68 18.39 23.70
C THR A 128 10.93 18.85 22.94
N GLY A 129 10.78 19.45 21.75
CA GLY A 129 11.91 19.84 20.90
C GLY A 129 12.55 18.67 20.13
N GLN A 130 12.10 17.44 20.37
CA GLN A 130 12.63 16.25 19.69
C GLN A 130 12.40 16.32 18.17
N LEU A 131 11.26 16.84 17.72
CA LEU A 131 10.94 16.93 16.30
C LEU A 131 11.88 17.89 15.56
N GLN A 132 12.22 19.02 16.17
CA GLN A 132 13.17 20.01 15.67
C GLN A 132 14.57 19.38 15.56
N LYS A 133 14.99 18.62 16.57
CA LYS A 133 16.24 17.86 16.55
C LYS A 133 16.29 16.85 15.40
N LEU A 134 15.21 16.09 15.17
CA LEU A 134 15.10 15.15 14.05
C LEU A 134 15.19 15.84 12.69
N LEU A 135 14.71 17.09 12.60
CA LEU A 135 14.78 17.92 11.40
C LEU A 135 16.13 18.63 11.20
N GLY A 136 17.09 18.44 12.11
CA GLY A 136 18.36 19.18 12.08
C GLY A 136 18.19 20.67 12.37
N LYS A 137 17.06 21.08 12.95
CA LYS A 137 16.82 22.43 13.44
C LYS A 137 17.30 22.51 14.89
N THR A 138 18.56 22.84 15.08
CA THR A 138 19.08 23.20 16.41
C THR A 138 18.54 24.58 16.77
N GLN A 139 18.06 24.75 18.01
CA GLN A 139 17.77 26.08 18.56
C GLN A 139 19.07 26.87 18.73
#